data_AF-A0A382YVV6-F1
#
_entry.id   AF-A0A382YVV6-F1
#
_cell.length_a   1.000
_cell.length_b   1.000
_cell.length_c   1.000
_cell.angle_alpha   90.00
_cell.angle_beta   90.00
_cell.angle_gamma   90.00
#
_symmetry.space_group_name_H-M   'P 1'
#
loop_
_entity.id
_entity.type
_entity.pdbx_description
1 polymer ?
#
loop_
_entity_poly.entity_id
_entity_poly.type
_entity_poly.pdbx_seq_one_letter_code
_entity_poly.pdbx_strand_id
1 'polypeptide(L)'
;MGADMAKVQTKWNRTKIANLLATNNKAVERALIIIFNNQEADEQACDMTSKANGIGFTAFDADIFSSFAKHILKGRSLSVKQMEIARKPDKFGNIKIARYWKQLQAEIIRKETV
;
A
#
# COMPACT_ATOMS: atom_id res chain seq x y z
N MET A 1 -21.10 -10.49 -30.79
CA MET A 1 -19.84 -10.65 -30.03
C MET A 1 -19.42 -9.28 -29.53
N GLY A 2 -19.60 -9.02 -28.24
CA GLY A 2 -19.31 -7.73 -27.63
C GLY A 2 -19.72 -7.84 -26.17
N ALA A 3 -19.10 -8.78 -25.47
CA ALA A 3 -19.37 -9.00 -24.06
C ALA A 3 -19.05 -7.70 -23.33
N ASP A 4 -20.09 -7.11 -22.73
CA ASP A 4 -20.01 -6.20 -21.61
C ASP A 4 -18.85 -6.60 -20.69
N MET A 5 -17.74 -5.88 -20.77
CA MET A 5 -16.78 -5.81 -19.68
C MET A 5 -17.47 -5.04 -18.56
N ALA A 6 -18.38 -5.72 -17.87
CA ALA A 6 -18.97 -5.25 -16.63
C ALA A 6 -17.80 -4.83 -15.74
N LYS A 7 -17.65 -3.52 -15.52
CA LYS A 7 -16.72 -2.98 -14.53
C LYS A 7 -16.98 -3.80 -13.27
N VAL A 8 -16.00 -4.60 -12.83
CA VAL A 8 -16.10 -5.29 -11.54
C VAL A 8 -16.37 -4.17 -10.54
N GLN A 9 -17.61 -4.07 -10.06
CA GLN A 9 -17.98 -3.09 -9.06
C GLN A 9 -17.41 -3.58 -7.75
N THR A 10 -16.11 -3.40 -7.60
CA THR A 10 -15.41 -3.73 -6.38
C THR A 10 -15.98 -2.81 -5.31
N LYS A 11 -16.52 -3.37 -4.23
CA LYS A 11 -17.03 -2.62 -3.06
C LYS A 11 -16.02 -1.56 -2.58
N TRP A 12 -14.74 -1.83 -2.79
CA TRP A 12 -13.59 -0.99 -2.47
C TRP A 12 -13.18 -0.10 -3.64
N ASN A 13 -13.13 1.21 -3.41
CA ASN A 13 -12.62 2.19 -4.36
C ASN A 13 -11.54 3.06 -3.69
N ARG A 14 -10.82 3.87 -4.47
CA ARG A 14 -9.74 4.75 -3.98
C ARG A 14 -10.15 5.54 -2.74
N THR A 15 -11.32 6.18 -2.75
CA THR A 15 -11.80 7.04 -1.65
C THR A 15 -12.05 6.23 -0.38
N LYS A 16 -12.69 5.06 -0.49
CA LYS A 16 -12.93 4.17 0.66
C LYS A 16 -11.63 3.67 1.26
N ILE A 17 -10.67 3.26 0.42
CA ILE A 17 -9.35 2.80 0.86
C ILE A 17 -8.60 3.96 1.53
N ALA A 18 -8.60 5.16 0.92
CA ALA A 18 -7.96 6.33 1.50
C ALA A 18 -8.57 6.71 2.87
N ASN A 19 -9.90 6.71 2.99
CA ASN A 19 -10.59 7.00 4.25
C ASN A 19 -10.28 5.95 5.33
N LEU A 20 -10.20 4.68 4.95
CA LEU A 20 -9.80 3.60 5.87
C LEU A 20 -8.37 3.83 6.37
N LEU A 21 -7.43 4.17 5.48
CA LEU A 21 -6.04 4.43 5.82
C LEU A 21 -5.88 5.71 6.67
N ALA A 22 -6.73 6.71 6.45
CA ALA A 22 -6.73 7.94 7.24
C ALA A 22 -7.19 7.73 8.69
N THR A 23 -8.15 6.83 8.91
CA THR A 23 -8.83 6.66 10.21
C THR A 23 -8.34 5.45 11.01
N ASN A 24 -7.70 4.46 10.37
CA ASN A 24 -7.33 3.20 11.01
C ASN A 24 -5.82 2.94 10.95
N ASN A 25 -5.15 2.98 12.10
CA ASN A 25 -3.70 2.76 12.21
C ASN A 25 -3.31 1.33 11.79
N LYS A 26 -4.07 0.32 12.19
CA LYS A 26 -3.81 -1.07 11.81
C LYS A 26 -3.96 -1.29 10.30
N ALA A 27 -4.85 -0.53 9.64
CA ALA A 27 -4.99 -0.57 8.19
C ALA A 27 -3.73 -0.03 7.50
N VAL A 28 -3.12 1.03 8.02
CA VAL A 28 -1.85 1.56 7.50
C VAL A 28 -0.72 0.55 7.67
N GLU A 29 -0.60 -0.06 8.84
CA GLU A 29 0.43 -1.09 9.10
C GLU A 29 0.28 -2.28 8.16
N ARG A 30 -0.95 -2.78 7.99
CA ARG A 30 -1.25 -3.86 7.04
C ARG A 30 -0.97 -3.45 5.60
N ALA A 31 -1.31 -2.24 5.20
CA ALA A 31 -1.05 -1.75 3.86
C ALA A 31 0.45 -1.71 3.55
N LEU A 32 1.27 -1.23 4.50
CA LEU A 32 2.72 -1.23 4.36
C LEU A 32 3.27 -2.65 4.18
N ILE A 33 2.81 -3.63 4.96
CA ILE A 33 3.22 -5.03 4.80
C ILE A 33 2.80 -5.59 3.45
N ILE A 34 1.55 -5.35 3.03
CA ILE A 34 1.03 -5.88 1.75
C ILE A 34 1.86 -5.34 0.58
N ILE A 35 2.10 -4.03 0.55
CA ILE A 35 2.85 -3.40 -0.54
C ILE A 35 4.31 -3.86 -0.52
N PHE A 36 4.91 -3.98 0.67
CA PHE A 36 6.27 -4.53 0.83
C PHE A 36 6.35 -5.97 0.32
N ASN A 37 5.41 -6.84 0.68
CA ASN A 37 5.37 -8.23 0.23
C ASN A 37 5.16 -8.37 -1.29
N ASN A 38 4.59 -7.34 -1.94
CA ASN A 38 4.45 -7.30 -3.38
C ASN A 38 5.74 -6.87 -4.11
N GLN A 39 6.70 -6.22 -3.43
CA GLN A 39 8.02 -5.95 -4.02
C GLN A 39 8.76 -7.25 -4.33
N GLU A 40 9.64 -7.22 -5.33
CA GLU A 40 10.46 -8.39 -5.62
C GLU A 40 11.47 -8.67 -4.50
N ALA A 41 11.90 -9.92 -4.36
CA ALA A 41 12.75 -10.35 -3.26
C ALA A 41 14.10 -9.61 -3.22
N ASP A 42 14.66 -9.26 -4.39
CA ASP A 42 15.87 -8.44 -4.50
C ASP A 42 15.63 -6.99 -4.03
N GLU A 43 14.47 -6.42 -4.35
CA GLU A 43 14.07 -5.07 -3.93
C GLU A 43 13.81 -5.00 -2.42
N GLN A 44 13.20 -6.05 -1.84
CA GLN A 44 12.99 -6.18 -0.39
C GLN A 44 14.31 -6.27 0.37
N ALA A 45 15.33 -6.91 -0.20
CA ALA A 45 16.65 -7.05 0.39
C ALA A 45 17.41 -5.71 0.40
N CYS A 46 17.29 -4.94 -0.68
CA CYS A 46 18.02 -3.68 -0.87
C CYS A 46 17.27 -2.42 -0.39
N ASP A 47 16.02 -2.54 0.07
CA ASP A 47 15.15 -1.41 0.44
C ASP A 47 14.96 -0.38 -0.68
N MET A 48 15.11 -0.81 -1.94
CA MET A 48 15.05 0.03 -3.13
C MET A 48 14.18 -0.63 -4.19
N THR A 49 13.48 0.19 -4.97
CA THR A 49 12.76 -0.27 -6.17
C THR A 49 13.63 -0.04 -7.39
N SER A 50 13.98 -1.10 -8.10
CA SER A 50 14.75 -1.07 -9.35
C SER A 50 13.89 -1.37 -10.58
N LYS A 51 12.70 -1.98 -10.40
CA LYS A 51 11.80 -2.36 -11.50
C LYS A 51 10.65 -1.37 -11.68
N ALA A 52 10.48 -0.89 -12.90
CA ALA A 52 9.38 0.00 -13.29
C ALA A 52 8.11 -0.78 -13.70
N ASN A 53 7.75 -1.84 -12.97
CA ASN A 53 6.56 -2.66 -13.23
C ASN A 53 5.28 -2.10 -12.55
N GLY A 54 5.42 -1.05 -11.73
CA GLY A 54 4.31 -0.43 -11.02
C GLY A 54 3.83 -1.21 -9.78
N ILE A 55 4.61 -2.18 -9.32
CA ILE A 55 4.34 -3.03 -8.15
C ILE A 55 5.28 -2.61 -7.01
N GLY A 56 4.80 -2.66 -5.76
CA GLY A 56 5.58 -2.26 -4.58
C GLY A 56 5.60 -0.75 -4.33
N PHE A 57 6.58 -0.29 -3.55
CA PHE A 57 6.79 1.13 -3.27
C PHE A 57 7.46 1.85 -4.44
N THR A 58 7.22 3.16 -4.57
CA THR A 58 8.02 3.99 -5.48
C THR A 58 9.43 4.17 -4.91
N ALA A 59 10.43 4.39 -5.77
CA ALA A 59 11.82 4.56 -5.34
C ALA A 59 12.01 5.61 -4.22
N PHE A 60 11.22 6.69 -4.24
CA PHE A 60 11.27 7.73 -3.21
C PHE A 60 10.71 7.31 -1.85
N ASP A 61 9.68 6.46 -1.84
CA ASP A 61 9.03 6.00 -0.61
C ASP A 61 9.61 4.66 -0.12
N ALA A 62 10.31 3.90 -0.98
CA ALA A 62 10.79 2.54 -0.72
C ALA A 62 11.65 2.44 0.53
N ASP A 63 12.69 3.27 0.68
CA ASP A 63 13.59 3.22 1.83
C ASP A 63 12.83 3.36 3.17
N ILE A 64 12.02 4.42 3.30
CA ILE A 64 11.28 4.71 4.53
C ILE A 64 10.17 3.68 4.77
N PHE A 65 9.39 3.32 3.75
CA PHE A 65 8.23 2.43 3.92
C PHE A 65 8.62 0.97 4.06
N SER A 66 9.72 0.53 3.44
CA SER A 66 10.30 -0.80 3.67
C SER A 66 10.85 -0.92 5.10
N SER A 67 11.51 0.12 5.61
CA SER A 67 11.93 0.17 7.03
C SER A 67 10.73 0.04 7.98
N PHE A 68 9.62 0.72 7.70
CA PHE A 68 8.39 0.61 8.48
C PHE A 68 7.77 -0.79 8.37
N ALA A 69 7.67 -1.36 7.18
CA ALA A 69 7.15 -2.71 6.97
C ALA A 69 7.98 -3.75 7.73
N LYS A 70 9.32 -3.70 7.61
CA LYS A 70 10.25 -4.55 8.35
C LYS A 70 10.11 -4.38 9.87
N HIS A 71 9.85 -3.15 10.35
CA HIS A 71 9.59 -2.90 11.76
C HIS A 71 8.32 -3.62 12.23
N ILE A 72 7.25 -3.58 11.44
CA ILE A 72 5.99 -4.23 11.77
C ILE A 72 6.12 -5.76 11.69
N LEU A 73 6.83 -6.28 10.67
CA LEU A 73 7.10 -7.71 10.53
C LEU A 73 7.89 -8.29 11.73
N LYS A 74 8.69 -7.47 12.42
CA LYS A 74 9.35 -7.82 13.68
C LYS A 74 8.42 -7.81 14.91
N GLY A 75 7.10 -7.68 14.70
CA GLY A 75 6.09 -7.68 15.77
C GLY A 75 5.95 -6.35 16.50
N ARG A 76 6.47 -5.25 15.95
CA ARG A 76 6.36 -3.91 16.54
C ARG A 76 5.25 -3.11 15.88
N SER A 77 4.77 -2.07 16.55
CA SER A 77 3.81 -1.11 15.99
C SER A 77 4.50 0.17 15.58
N LEU A 78 3.90 0.90 14.64
CA LEU A 78 4.42 2.20 14.25
C LEU A 78 4.18 3.25 15.34
N SER A 79 5.21 4.05 15.60
CA SER A 79 5.07 5.25 16.42
C SER A 79 4.19 6.30 15.75
N VAL A 80 3.70 7.26 16.54
CA VAL A 80 2.87 8.38 16.06
C VAL A 80 3.55 9.11 14.90
N LYS A 81 4.85 9.43 15.03
CA LYS A 81 5.64 10.11 13.99
C LYS A 81 5.72 9.30 12.69
N GLN A 82 5.89 7.98 12.78
CA GLN A 82 5.92 7.12 11.60
C GLN A 82 4.55 7.04 10.91
N MET A 83 3.47 7.03 11.71
CA MET A 83 2.10 7.10 11.20
C MET A 83 1.84 8.42 10.47
N GLU A 84 2.31 9.55 11.01
CA GLU A 84 2.23 10.86 10.36
C GLU A 84 3.02 10.89 9.04
N ILE A 85 4.20 10.27 8.99
CA ILE A 85 4.97 10.15 7.74
C ILE A 85 4.21 9.33 6.69
N ALA A 86 3.62 8.19 7.09
CA ALA A 86 2.84 7.34 6.19
C ALA A 86 1.56 8.05 5.68
N ARG A 87 0.95 8.89 6.52
CA ARG A 87 -0.23 9.70 6.21
C ARG A 87 0.07 11.08 5.64
N LYS A 88 1.35 11.44 5.47
CA LYS A 88 1.72 12.77 5.00
C LYS A 88 1.05 13.04 3.64
N PRO A 89 0.34 14.17 3.46
CA PRO A 89 -0.25 14.51 2.18
C PRO A 89 0.83 14.82 1.14
N ASP A 90 0.58 14.43 -0.09
CA ASP A 90 1.35 14.88 -1.25
C ASP A 90 0.89 16.26 -1.74
N LYS A 91 1.51 16.76 -2.82
CA LYS A 91 1.18 18.06 -3.43
C LYS A 91 -0.28 18.19 -3.90
N PHE A 92 -1.01 17.08 -3.99
CA PHE A 92 -2.42 17.03 -4.38
C PHE A 92 -3.35 16.71 -3.20
N GLY A 93 -2.84 16.75 -1.96
CA GLY A 93 -3.62 16.46 -0.76
C GLY A 93 -3.90 14.98 -0.51
N ASN A 94 -3.31 14.07 -1.28
CA ASN A 94 -3.50 12.63 -1.07
C ASN A 94 -2.47 12.12 -0.07
N ILE A 95 -2.91 11.37 0.94
CA ILE A 95 -1.98 10.73 1.88
C ILE A 95 -1.06 9.75 1.13
N LYS A 96 0.24 9.75 1.45
CA LYS A 96 1.26 8.96 0.74
C LYS A 96 0.87 7.49 0.57
N ILE A 97 0.48 6.82 1.66
CA ILE A 97 0.14 5.39 1.62
C ILE A 97 -1.08 5.08 0.72
N ALA A 98 -2.00 6.04 0.52
CA ALA A 98 -3.15 5.87 -0.37
C ALA A 98 -2.77 5.90 -1.86
N ARG A 99 -1.55 6.29 -2.23
CA ARG A 99 -1.04 6.20 -3.61
C ARG A 99 -1.10 4.77 -4.14
N TYR A 100 -0.90 3.79 -3.27
CA TYR A 100 -0.84 2.37 -3.58
C TYR A 100 -2.21 1.67 -3.53
N TRP A 101 -3.32 2.43 -3.52
CA TRP A 101 -4.68 1.90 -3.38
C TRP A 101 -5.02 0.80 -4.39
N LYS A 102 -4.47 0.84 -5.61
CA LYS A 102 -4.71 -0.20 -6.64
C LYS A 102 -4.16 -1.56 -6.20
N GLN A 103 -2.97 -1.59 -5.60
CA GLN A 103 -2.36 -2.83 -5.10
C GLN A 103 -3.15 -3.38 -3.91
N LEU A 104 -3.59 -2.49 -3.00
CA LEU A 104 -4.43 -2.87 -1.86
C LEU A 104 -5.79 -3.40 -2.30
N GLN A 105 -6.41 -2.76 -3.30
CA GLN A 105 -7.67 -3.21 -3.88
C GLN A 105 -7.54 -4.60 -4.51
N ALA A 106 -6.48 -4.83 -5.30
CA ALA A 106 -6.19 -6.14 -5.89
C ALA A 106 -6.04 -7.23 -4.82
N GLU A 107 -5.31 -6.93 -3.73
CA GLU A 107 -5.13 -7.87 -2.62
C GLU A 107 -6.44 -8.14 -1.85
N ILE A 108 -7.29 -7.13 -1.67
CA ILE A 108 -8.61 -7.32 -1.04
C ILE A 108 -9.48 -8.25 -1.89
N ILE A 109 -9.55 -8.02 -3.21
CA ILE A 109 -10.32 -8.87 -4.13
C ILE A 109 -9.77 -10.30 -4.13
N ARG A 110 -8.44 -10.45 -4.14
CA ARG A 110 -7.79 -11.75 -4.06
C ARG A 110 -8.21 -12.53 -2.81
N LYS A 111 -8.27 -11.87 -1.65
CA LYS A 111 -8.71 -12.48 -0.39
C LYS A 111 -10.21 -12.73 -0.29
N GLU A 112 -11.03 -11.96 -0.99
CA GLU A 112 -12.48 -12.22 -1.07
C GLU A 112 -12.82 -13.43 -1.96
N THR A 113 -11.88 -13.86 -2.82
CA THR A 113 -12.08 -14.94 -3.80
C THR A 113 -11.50 -16.30 -3.34
N VAL A 114 -10.69 -16.31 -2.27
CA VAL A 114 -10.04 -17.51 -1.69
C VAL A 114 -10.74 -17.88 -0.40
#